data_AF-A0AAV4ZRB1-F1
#
_entry.id   AF-A0AAV4ZRB1-F1
#
_cell.length_a   1.000
_cell.length_b   1.000
_cell.length_c   1.000
_cell.angle_alpha   90.00
_cell.angle_beta   90.00
_cell.angle_gamma   90.00
#
_symmetry.space_group_name_H-M   'P 1'
#
loop_
_entity.id
_entity.type
_entity.pdbx_description
1 polymer ?
#
loop_
_entity_poly.entity_id
_entity_poly.type
_entity_poly.pdbx_seq_one_letter_code
_entity_poly.pdbx_strand_id
1 'polypeptide(L)'
;MTGNLMMRAILLAAALLAAACPSAYAAQGEVPQGGKPFLKSGISNCVAPGTTIEFHLTGQGTAQVAKASSNYPPLLRAAKVKIWKAWEVDRDGLRLLILDNGRATRIMVKLPNGNGMAFIGEKEGGVSDILCQVLVSP
;
A
#
# COMPACT_ATOMS: atom_id res chain seq x y z
N MET A 1 56.02 7.51 56.10
CA MET A 1 56.57 8.85 55.76
C MET A 1 56.14 9.18 54.34
N THR A 2 55.37 10.27 54.17
CA THR A 2 55.37 11.25 53.04
C THR A 2 55.91 10.80 51.67
N GLY A 3 55.32 10.99 50.49
CA GLY A 3 54.19 11.80 50.02
C GLY A 3 54.25 11.90 48.47
N ASN A 4 53.10 12.23 47.86
CA ASN A 4 52.75 12.60 46.48
C ASN A 4 53.86 12.92 45.44
N LEU A 5 53.65 12.50 44.18
CA LEU A 5 53.36 13.41 43.04
C LEU A 5 53.04 12.68 41.70
N MET A 6 52.12 13.28 40.93
CA MET A 6 51.92 13.18 39.47
C MET A 6 51.28 11.89 38.91
N MET A 7 49.97 11.87 38.63
CA MET A 7 49.30 12.51 37.48
C MET A 7 49.78 11.93 36.13
N ARG A 8 49.02 10.96 35.61
CA ARG A 8 48.79 10.74 34.16
C ARG A 8 47.57 9.84 33.99
N ALA A 9 46.44 10.49 33.74
CA ALA A 9 45.21 9.87 33.29
C ALA A 9 45.38 9.40 31.84
N ILE A 10 45.01 8.16 31.54
CA ILE A 10 44.69 7.72 30.19
C ILE A 10 43.33 7.02 30.26
N LEU A 11 42.32 7.73 29.78
CA LEU A 11 40.96 7.26 29.53
C LEU A 11 40.97 6.34 28.31
N LEU A 12 40.46 5.11 28.44
CA LEU A 12 39.89 4.39 27.30
C LEU A 12 38.47 3.95 27.64
N ALA A 13 37.54 4.51 26.87
CA ALA A 13 36.12 4.29 26.96
C ALA A 13 35.74 2.88 26.46
N ALA A 14 35.08 2.10 27.31
CA ALA A 14 34.37 0.88 26.90
C ALA A 14 32.89 1.23 26.68
N ALA A 15 32.52 1.49 25.42
CA ALA A 15 31.14 1.74 25.03
C ALA A 15 30.41 0.42 24.67
N LEU A 16 29.38 0.14 25.46
CA LEU A 16 28.20 -0.70 25.28
C LEU A 16 27.96 -1.36 23.90
N LEU A 17 27.79 -2.68 23.91
CA LEU A 17 26.89 -3.38 22.96
C LEU A 17 25.62 -3.82 23.70
N ALA A 18 24.58 -3.00 23.63
CA ALA A 18 23.22 -3.45 23.90
C ALA A 18 22.72 -4.21 22.66
N ALA A 19 22.55 -5.53 22.80
CA ALA A 19 21.90 -6.37 21.81
C ALA A 19 20.41 -6.04 21.74
N ALA A 20 20.04 -5.08 20.89
CA ALA A 20 18.66 -4.88 20.47
C ALA A 20 18.35 -5.92 19.39
N CYS A 21 17.59 -6.96 19.75
CA CYS A 21 16.90 -7.80 18.77
C CYS A 21 16.04 -6.90 17.88
N PRO A 22 16.24 -6.86 16.55
CA PRO A 22 15.26 -6.23 15.69
C PRO A 22 14.05 -7.17 15.65
N SER A 23 13.02 -6.88 16.45
CA SER A 23 11.67 -7.32 16.15
C SER A 23 11.36 -6.83 14.74
N ALA A 24 11.22 -7.77 13.81
CA ALA A 24 10.81 -7.50 12.45
C ALA A 24 9.40 -6.87 12.50
N TYR A 25 9.33 -5.55 12.58
CA TYR A 25 8.14 -4.79 12.30
C TYR A 25 7.80 -5.05 10.83
N ALA A 26 6.83 -5.93 10.60
CA ALA A 26 6.10 -5.95 9.34
C ALA A 26 5.66 -4.51 9.08
N ALA A 27 6.13 -3.92 7.98
CA ALA A 27 5.73 -2.59 7.56
C ALA A 27 4.19 -2.56 7.46
N GLN A 28 3.53 -2.04 8.49
CA GLN A 28 2.18 -1.55 8.40
C GLN A 28 2.25 -0.39 7.43
N GLY A 29 2.18 -0.68 6.13
CA GLY A 29 2.21 0.41 5.16
C GLY A 29 0.95 1.23 5.40
N GLU A 30 1.17 2.42 5.94
CA GLU A 30 0.13 3.34 6.34
C GLU A 30 -0.73 3.72 5.13
N VAL A 31 -2.03 3.91 5.40
CA VAL A 31 -2.87 4.66 4.47
C VAL A 31 -2.28 6.08 4.41
N PRO A 32 -2.03 6.65 3.22
CA PRO A 32 -1.47 8.00 3.11
C PRO A 32 -2.31 9.04 3.86
N GLN A 33 -1.67 10.11 4.34
CA GLN A 33 -2.34 11.21 5.06
C GLN A 33 -3.59 11.70 4.30
N GLY A 34 -4.74 11.68 4.97
CA GLY A 34 -6.04 12.05 4.41
C GLY A 34 -6.87 10.88 3.85
N GLY A 35 -6.30 9.67 3.77
CA GLY A 35 -7.07 8.46 3.47
C GLY A 35 -7.64 7.79 4.73
N LYS A 36 -8.80 7.15 4.59
CA LYS A 36 -9.43 6.31 5.62
C LYS A 36 -9.63 4.90 5.09
N PRO A 37 -9.37 3.84 5.86
CA PRO A 37 -9.62 2.46 5.41
C PRO A 37 -11.03 2.28 4.81
N PHE A 38 -11.14 1.53 3.73
CA PHE A 38 -12.43 1.21 3.11
C PHE A 38 -13.10 0.08 3.90
N LEU A 39 -14.06 0.43 4.75
CA LEU A 39 -14.69 -0.52 5.70
C LEU A 39 -16.01 -1.13 5.20
N LYS A 40 -16.30 -1.03 3.91
CA LYS A 40 -17.48 -1.68 3.30
C LYS A 40 -17.05 -2.96 2.58
N SER A 41 -17.83 -4.03 2.76
CA SER A 41 -17.65 -5.26 1.99
C SER A 41 -18.35 -5.16 0.63
N GLY A 42 -17.94 -5.99 -0.33
CA GLY A 42 -18.55 -5.99 -1.65
C GLY A 42 -17.62 -6.47 -2.76
N ILE A 43 -17.90 -6.05 -3.98
CA ILE A 43 -17.15 -6.40 -5.18
C ILE A 43 -16.80 -5.13 -5.96
N SER A 44 -15.57 -5.08 -6.51
CA SER A 44 -15.16 -4.06 -7.47
C SER A 44 -14.68 -4.74 -8.75
N ASN A 45 -15.45 -4.57 -9.84
CA ASN A 45 -15.13 -5.10 -11.16
C ASN A 45 -14.55 -4.00 -12.03
N CYS A 46 -13.25 -4.05 -12.30
CA CYS A 46 -12.53 -3.03 -13.06
C CYS A 46 -12.14 -3.54 -14.45
N VAL A 47 -12.46 -2.75 -15.48
CA VAL A 47 -12.27 -3.09 -16.90
C VAL A 47 -11.61 -1.95 -17.68
N ALA A 48 -10.67 -2.33 -18.52
CA ALA A 48 -10.06 -1.50 -19.56
C ALA A 48 -9.93 -2.36 -20.82
N PRO A 49 -9.73 -1.80 -22.02
CA PRO A 49 -9.54 -2.61 -23.23
C PRO A 49 -8.48 -3.71 -23.05
N GLY A 50 -8.87 -4.97 -23.26
CA GLY A 50 -7.99 -6.13 -23.08
C GLY A 50 -7.65 -6.49 -21.62
N THR A 51 -8.28 -5.85 -20.62
CA THR A 51 -8.00 -6.02 -19.20
C THR A 51 -9.27 -6.12 -18.36
N THR A 52 -9.29 -7.07 -17.43
CA THR A 52 -10.32 -7.21 -16.40
C THR A 52 -9.69 -7.64 -15.08
N ILE A 53 -10.07 -7.00 -13.99
CA ILE A 53 -9.71 -7.39 -12.64
C ILE A 53 -10.93 -7.29 -11.72
N GLU A 54 -11.20 -8.37 -11.00
CA GLU A 54 -12.26 -8.48 -10.00
C GLU A 54 -11.61 -8.47 -8.61
N PHE A 55 -12.12 -7.60 -7.75
CA PHE A 55 -11.75 -7.52 -6.36
C PHE A 55 -12.94 -7.86 -5.45
N HIS A 56 -12.70 -8.63 -4.40
CA HIS A 56 -13.60 -8.74 -3.25
C HIS A 56 -13.15 -7.74 -2.18
N LEU A 57 -13.98 -6.73 -1.91
CA LEU A 57 -13.77 -5.76 -0.85
C LEU A 57 -14.12 -6.41 0.48
N THR A 58 -13.19 -6.43 1.44
CA THR A 58 -13.30 -7.23 2.66
C THR A 58 -14.04 -6.53 3.79
N GLY A 59 -14.23 -5.22 3.72
CA GLY A 59 -14.71 -4.39 4.83
C GLY A 59 -13.66 -4.15 5.92
N GLN A 60 -12.40 -4.54 5.71
CA GLN A 60 -11.31 -4.38 6.69
C GLN A 60 -10.18 -3.48 6.14
N GLY A 61 -10.49 -2.61 5.17
CA GLY A 61 -9.47 -1.79 4.51
C GLY A 61 -8.60 -2.57 3.52
N THR A 62 -9.08 -3.71 3.04
CA THR A 62 -8.39 -4.53 2.04
C THR A 62 -9.34 -4.97 0.92
N ALA A 63 -8.73 -5.34 -0.20
CA ALA A 63 -9.41 -5.86 -1.38
C ALA A 63 -8.65 -7.10 -1.88
N GLN A 64 -9.32 -8.23 -1.96
CA GLN A 64 -8.74 -9.47 -2.46
C GLN A 64 -8.93 -9.58 -3.97
N VAL A 65 -7.87 -9.83 -4.73
CA VAL A 65 -7.96 -10.13 -6.16
C VAL A 65 -8.60 -11.51 -6.33
N ALA A 66 -9.85 -11.54 -6.78
CA ALA A 66 -10.59 -12.76 -7.07
C ALA A 66 -10.21 -13.31 -8.45
N LYS A 67 -10.17 -12.44 -9.45
CA LYS A 67 -9.84 -12.81 -10.84
C LYS A 67 -9.08 -11.67 -11.51
N ALA A 68 -8.12 -12.00 -12.37
CA ALA A 68 -7.45 -11.04 -13.24
C ALA A 68 -7.15 -11.67 -14.60
N SER A 69 -7.44 -10.93 -15.67
CA SER A 69 -7.13 -11.27 -17.05
C SER A 69 -6.65 -10.02 -17.75
N SER A 70 -5.54 -10.09 -18.50
CA SER A 70 -5.04 -8.93 -19.22
C SER A 70 -4.11 -9.36 -20.34
N ASN A 71 -4.19 -8.66 -21.49
CA ASN A 71 -3.18 -8.72 -22.54
C ASN A 71 -1.93 -7.87 -22.21
N TYR A 72 -1.92 -7.17 -21.06
CA TYR A 72 -0.81 -6.36 -20.56
C TYR A 72 -0.11 -7.08 -19.40
N PRO A 73 1.05 -7.73 -19.63
CA PRO A 73 1.75 -8.53 -18.62
C PRO A 73 2.08 -7.83 -17.30
N PRO A 74 2.41 -6.52 -17.26
CA PRO A 74 2.67 -5.81 -16.00
C PRO A 74 1.48 -5.85 -15.03
N LEU A 75 0.25 -5.73 -15.53
CA LEU A 75 -0.94 -5.83 -14.68
C LEU A 75 -1.13 -7.26 -14.15
N LEU A 76 -0.90 -8.29 -14.98
CA LEU A 76 -0.95 -9.68 -14.51
C LEU A 76 0.06 -9.93 -13.38
N ARG A 77 1.26 -9.35 -13.47
CA ARG A 77 2.25 -9.40 -12.38
C ARG A 77 1.75 -8.67 -11.14
N ALA A 78 1.17 -7.48 -11.29
CA ALA A 78 0.59 -6.73 -10.17
C ALA A 78 -0.53 -7.52 -9.45
N ALA A 79 -1.38 -8.20 -10.22
CA ALA A 79 -2.48 -9.04 -9.73
C ALA A 79 -2.03 -10.35 -9.03
N LYS A 80 -0.73 -10.69 -9.08
CA LYS A 80 -0.17 -11.78 -8.25
C LYS A 80 -0.14 -11.42 -6.76
N VAL A 81 -0.11 -10.11 -6.44
CA VAL A 81 -0.38 -9.66 -5.07
C VAL A 81 -1.86 -9.88 -4.82
N LYS A 82 -2.21 -10.87 -4.01
CA LYS A 82 -3.61 -11.29 -3.82
C LYS A 82 -4.42 -10.37 -2.94
N ILE A 83 -3.78 -9.68 -2.00
CA ILE A 83 -4.44 -8.75 -1.08
C ILE A 83 -3.89 -7.36 -1.34
N TRP A 84 -4.75 -6.48 -1.80
CA TRP A 84 -4.49 -5.07 -1.99
C TRP A 84 -5.07 -4.31 -0.81
N LYS A 85 -4.49 -3.18 -0.49
CA LYS A 85 -5.07 -2.24 0.45
C LYS A 85 -6.19 -1.47 -0.22
N ALA A 86 -7.23 -1.18 0.54
CA ALA A 86 -8.39 -0.43 0.09
C ALA A 86 -8.64 0.72 1.06
N TRP A 87 -8.66 1.95 0.55
CA TRP A 87 -9.00 3.12 1.35
C TRP A 87 -9.79 4.15 0.54
N GLU A 88 -10.57 4.97 1.24
CA GLU A 88 -11.24 6.12 0.67
C GLU A 88 -10.43 7.38 0.93
N VAL A 89 -10.41 8.28 -0.05
CA VAL A 89 -9.99 9.67 0.11
C VAL A 89 -11.17 10.55 -0.26
N ASP A 90 -11.49 11.51 0.59
CA ASP A 90 -12.41 12.60 0.27
C ASP A 90 -11.59 13.88 0.10
N ARG A 91 -11.64 14.46 -1.09
CA ARG A 91 -10.92 15.70 -1.42
C ARG A 91 -11.78 16.52 -2.37
N ASP A 92 -12.07 17.77 -1.98
CA ASP A 92 -12.79 18.74 -2.80
C ASP A 92 -14.15 18.22 -3.31
N GLY A 93 -14.86 17.44 -2.49
CA GLY A 93 -16.14 16.82 -2.85
C GLY A 93 -16.02 15.59 -3.78
N LEU A 94 -14.80 15.17 -4.11
CA LEU A 94 -14.52 13.93 -4.83
C LEU A 94 -14.18 12.82 -3.84
N ARG A 95 -15.02 11.78 -3.84
CA ARG A 95 -14.79 10.55 -3.08
C ARG A 95 -14.12 9.52 -3.97
N LEU A 96 -12.90 9.11 -3.60
CA LEU A 96 -12.09 8.16 -4.35
C LEU A 96 -11.89 6.89 -3.54
N LEU A 97 -12.18 5.72 -4.13
CA LEU A 97 -11.67 4.43 -3.66
C LEU A 97 -10.29 4.19 -4.27
N ILE A 98 -9.32 3.88 -3.44
CA ILE A 98 -7.96 3.55 -3.83
C ILE A 98 -7.70 2.08 -3.54
N LEU A 99 -7.31 1.33 -4.56
CA LEU A 99 -6.87 -0.06 -4.48
C LEU A 99 -5.36 -0.07 -4.77
N ASP A 100 -4.55 -0.44 -3.80
CA ASP A 100 -3.09 -0.37 -3.89
C ASP A 100 -2.44 -1.71 -3.53
N ASN A 101 -1.60 -2.24 -4.41
CA ASN A 101 -0.94 -3.52 -4.21
C ASN A 101 0.35 -3.45 -3.39
N GLY A 102 0.75 -2.26 -2.93
CA GLY A 102 1.99 -2.01 -2.19
C GLY A 102 3.27 -2.16 -3.03
N ARG A 103 3.14 -2.34 -4.35
CA ARG A 103 4.25 -2.57 -5.30
C ARG A 103 4.15 -1.66 -6.52
N ALA A 104 3.86 -0.39 -6.27
CA ALA A 104 3.75 0.68 -7.27
C ALA A 104 2.63 0.51 -8.32
N THR A 105 1.69 -0.42 -8.12
CA THR A 105 0.43 -0.45 -8.88
C THR A 105 -0.71 0.03 -8.02
N ARG A 106 -1.49 0.98 -8.54
CA ARG A 106 -2.64 1.56 -7.86
C ARG A 106 -3.78 1.76 -8.84
N ILE A 107 -5.00 1.43 -8.43
CA ILE A 107 -6.22 1.80 -9.14
C ILE A 107 -6.97 2.81 -8.28
N MET A 108 -7.28 3.96 -8.86
CA MET A 108 -8.04 5.03 -8.21
C MET A 108 -9.39 5.14 -8.87
N VAL A 109 -10.48 5.05 -8.11
CA VAL A 109 -11.85 4.96 -8.62
C VAL A 109 -12.70 6.07 -8.03
N LYS A 110 -13.33 6.90 -8.85
CA LYS A 110 -14.31 7.89 -8.41
C LYS A 110 -15.60 7.19 -8.01
N LEU A 111 -16.06 7.39 -6.78
CA LEU A 111 -17.35 6.89 -6.30
C LEU A 111 -18.42 7.99 -6.40
N PRO A 112 -19.69 7.63 -6.72
CA PRO A 112 -20.18 6.29 -7.08
C PRO A 112 -19.99 5.96 -8.59
N ASN A 113 -19.47 6.91 -9.39
CA ASN A 113 -19.53 6.86 -10.85
C ASN A 113 -18.67 5.75 -11.49
N GLY A 114 -17.69 5.22 -10.77
CA GLY A 114 -16.85 4.11 -11.23
C GLY A 114 -15.70 4.50 -12.16
N ASN A 115 -15.67 5.74 -12.67
CA ASN A 115 -14.56 6.23 -13.50
C ASN A 115 -13.26 6.23 -12.71
N GLY A 116 -12.22 5.58 -13.23
CA GLY A 116 -10.96 5.44 -12.54
C GLY A 116 -9.74 5.50 -13.44
N MET A 117 -8.58 5.47 -12.78
CA MET A 117 -7.26 5.46 -13.39
C MET A 117 -6.43 4.34 -12.76
N ALA A 118 -5.86 3.48 -13.59
CA ALA A 118 -4.89 2.47 -13.19
C ALA A 118 -3.47 2.97 -13.46
N PHE A 119 -2.66 3.03 -12.40
CA PHE A 119 -1.24 3.35 -12.43
C PHE A 119 -0.46 2.06 -12.25
N ILE A 120 0.48 1.78 -13.15
CA ILE A 120 1.34 0.59 -13.13
C ILE A 120 2.80 1.03 -12.94
N GLY A 121 3.47 0.43 -11.96
CA GLY A 121 4.74 0.87 -11.41
C GLY A 121 5.97 0.89 -12.34
N GLU A 122 7.01 1.53 -11.82
CA GLU A 122 8.00 2.37 -12.51
C GLU A 122 8.94 1.74 -13.55
N LYS A 123 9.09 0.41 -13.61
CA LYS A 123 9.98 -0.21 -14.63
C LYS A 123 9.31 -0.44 -15.98
N GLU A 124 8.00 -0.61 -15.98
CA GLU A 124 7.22 -0.98 -17.17
C GLU A 124 6.16 0.07 -17.51
N GLY A 125 5.80 0.93 -16.54
CA GLY A 125 5.18 2.24 -16.71
C GLY A 125 3.84 2.24 -17.45
N GLY A 126 2.79 2.73 -16.81
CA GLY A 126 1.55 2.96 -17.53
C GLY A 126 0.52 3.67 -16.69
N VAL A 127 -0.22 4.55 -17.35
CA VAL A 127 -1.46 5.08 -16.84
C VAL A 127 -2.54 4.70 -17.85
N SER A 128 -3.65 4.16 -17.37
CA SER A 128 -4.77 3.78 -18.23
C SER A 128 -6.08 4.18 -17.57
N ASP A 129 -6.98 4.74 -18.37
CA ASP A 129 -8.37 4.88 -17.98
C ASP A 129 -8.97 3.50 -17.73
N ILE A 130 -9.71 3.36 -16.64
CA ILE A 130 -10.32 2.11 -16.22
C ILE A 130 -11.70 2.40 -15.65
N LEU A 131 -12.69 1.58 -16.00
CA LEU A 131 -14.04 1.67 -15.45
C LEU A 131 -14.20 0.60 -14.39
N CYS A 132 -14.59 1.00 -13.18
CA CYS A 132 -14.83 0.09 -12.07
C CYS A 132 -16.28 0.15 -11.60
N GLN A 133 -17.01 -0.96 -11.70
CA GLN A 133 -18.30 -1.10 -11.03
C GLN A 133 -18.05 -1.52 -9.58
N VAL A 134 -18.38 -0.63 -8.64
CA VAL A 134 -18.22 -0.87 -7.20
C VAL A 134 -19.59 -1.16 -6.58
N LEU A 135 -19.81 -2.40 -6.18
CA LEU A 135 -21.04 -2.87 -5.55
C LEU A 135 -20.73 -3.20 -4.10
N VAL A 136 -21.17 -2.35 -3.17
CA VAL A 136 -20.99 -2.57 -1.73
C VAL A 136 -22.24 -3.21 -1.14
N SER A 137 -22.04 -4.13 -0.20
CA SER A 137 -23.12 -4.65 0.63
C SER A 137 -23.58 -3.54 1.60
N PRO A 138 -24.91 -3.38 1.81
CA PRO A 138 -25.46 -2.48 2.82
C PRO A 138 -24.98 -2.80 4.24
#